data_AF-A0A0C9URU2-F1
#
_entry.id   AF-A0A0C9URU2-F1
#
_cell.length_a   1.000
_cell.length_b   1.000
_cell.length_c   1.000
_cell.angle_alpha   90.00
_cell.angle_beta   90.00
_cell.angle_gamma   90.00
#
_symmetry.space_group_name_H-M   'P 1'
#
loop_
_entity.id
_entity.type
_entity.pdbx_description
1 polymer ?
#
loop_
_entity_poly.entity_id
_entity_poly.type
_entity_poly.pdbx_seq_one_letter_code
_entity_poly.pdbx_strand_id
1 'polypeptide(L)'
;MSAPPVPVNLAATFEPFTGPLLIGALFNYLLLGGLILQVYDYHVSFASRDRKFIKVMVYFVLLLEISQTAFITHMIYEPLVKNWGNPNGVTTSPWSA
;
A
#
# COMPACT_ATOMS: atom_id res chain seq x y z
N MET A 1 -34.25 11.67 -18.70
CA MET A 1 -32.84 11.93 -18.40
C MET A 1 -32.03 10.88 -19.13
N SER A 2 -31.45 11.23 -20.28
CA SER A 2 -30.55 10.34 -21.02
C SER A 2 -29.30 10.12 -20.18
N ALA A 3 -28.90 8.86 -20.01
CA ALA A 3 -27.66 8.52 -19.33
C ALA A 3 -26.48 9.32 -19.94
N PRO A 4 -25.57 9.87 -19.12
CA PRO A 4 -24.39 10.54 -19.64
C PRO A 4 -23.63 9.59 -20.56
N PRO A 5 -23.06 10.09 -21.69
CA PRO A 5 -22.31 9.25 -22.62
C PRO A 5 -21.17 8.59 -21.86
N VAL A 6 -21.26 7.26 -21.70
CA VAL A 6 -20.18 6.48 -21.10
C VAL A 6 -18.97 6.66 -21.99
N PRO A 7 -17.85 7.23 -21.50
CA PRO A 7 -16.68 7.42 -22.33
C PRO A 7 -16.25 6.06 -22.90
N VAL A 8 -16.09 6.00 -24.23
CA VAL A 8 -15.88 4.78 -25.03
C VAL A 8 -14.60 4.00 -24.68
N ASN A 9 -13.85 4.42 -23.66
CA ASN A 9 -12.73 3.66 -23.12
C ASN A 9 -12.49 4.01 -21.64
N LEU A 10 -13.34 3.47 -20.75
CA LEU A 10 -13.19 3.65 -19.30
C LEU A 10 -11.77 3.27 -18.83
N ALA A 11 -11.21 2.19 -19.36
CA ALA A 11 -9.87 1.72 -19.01
C ALA A 11 -8.80 2.78 -19.30
N ALA A 12 -8.84 3.42 -20.48
CA ALA A 12 -7.87 4.46 -20.86
C ALA A 12 -7.94 5.73 -19.98
N THR A 13 -9.06 5.97 -19.30
CA THR A 13 -9.21 7.13 -18.41
C THR A 13 -8.63 6.88 -17.02
N PHE A 14 -8.67 5.63 -16.51
CA PHE A 14 -8.16 5.28 -15.18
C PHE A 14 -6.73 4.76 -15.16
N GLU A 15 -6.25 4.19 -16.27
CA GLU A 15 -4.86 3.70 -16.41
C GLU A 15 -3.79 4.62 -15.78
N PRO A 16 -3.79 5.95 -16.02
CA PRO A 16 -2.77 6.84 -15.45
C PRO A 16 -2.86 7.01 -13.93
N PHE A 17 -3.97 6.61 -13.29
CA PHE A 17 -4.17 6.70 -11.85
C PHE A 17 -3.97 5.35 -11.16
N THR A 18 -4.59 4.27 -11.67
CA THR A 18 -4.48 2.94 -11.08
C THR A 18 -3.12 2.30 -11.32
N GLY A 19 -2.45 2.60 -12.44
CA GLY A 19 -1.11 2.09 -12.76
C GLY A 19 -0.06 2.47 -11.70
N PRO A 20 0.19 3.78 -11.48
CA PRO A 20 1.13 4.23 -10.45
C PRO A 20 0.74 3.78 -9.04
N LEU A 21 -0.55 3.76 -8.72
CA LEU A 21 -1.06 3.30 -7.43
C LEU A 21 -0.71 1.83 -7.16
N LEU A 22 -0.91 0.95 -8.16
CA LEU A 22 -0.55 -0.46 -8.08
C LEU A 22 0.97 -0.64 -7.94
N ILE A 23 1.76 0.08 -8.74
CA ILE A 23 3.23 0.02 -8.66
C ILE A 23 3.71 0.46 -7.27
N GLY A 24 3.14 1.54 -6.72
CA GLY A 24 3.44 2.00 -5.37
C GLY A 24 3.13 0.95 -4.30
N ALA A 25 2.02 0.23 -4.43
CA ALA A 25 1.66 -0.88 -3.55
C ALA A 25 2.70 -2.01 -3.62
N LEU A 26 3.05 -2.44 -4.82
CA LEU A 26 4.04 -3.51 -5.04
C LEU A 26 5.40 -3.14 -4.47
N PHE A 27 5.82 -1.88 -4.63
CA PHE A 27 7.02 -1.36 -3.99
C PHE A 27 6.93 -1.39 -2.45
N ASN A 28 5.79 -1.01 -1.87
CA ASN A 28 5.62 -1.09 -0.42
C ASN A 28 5.72 -2.54 0.09
N TYR A 29 5.11 -3.51 -0.59
CA TYR A 29 5.25 -4.93 -0.25
C TYR A 29 6.69 -5.45 -0.42
N LEU A 30 7.41 -5.00 -1.45
CA LEU A 30 8.80 -5.37 -1.66
C LEU A 30 9.70 -4.83 -0.54
N LEU A 31 9.48 -3.57 -0.14
CA LEU A 31 10.20 -2.95 0.97
C LEU A 31 9.91 -3.65 2.29
N LEU A 32 8.66 -4.05 2.55
CA LEU A 32 8.29 -4.86 3.71
C LEU A 32 9.07 -6.20 3.73
N GLY A 33 9.17 -6.87 2.58
CA GLY A 33 9.98 -8.09 2.45
C GLY A 33 11.47 -7.85 2.77
N GLY A 34 12.03 -6.76 2.25
CA GLY A 34 13.40 -6.34 2.56
C GLY A 34 13.61 -6.02 4.05
N LEU A 35 12.65 -5.34 4.68
CA LEU A 35 12.68 -5.02 6.10
C LEU A 35 12.63 -6.29 6.95
N ILE A 36 11.82 -7.29 6.58
CA ILE A 36 11.79 -8.59 7.27
C ILE A 36 13.16 -9.27 7.20
N LEU A 37 13.84 -9.22 6.04
CA LEU A 37 15.19 -9.77 5.90
C LEU A 37 16.19 -9.04 6.80
N GLN A 38 16.11 -7.71 6.88
CA GLN A 38 16.96 -6.90 7.77
C GLN A 38 16.72 -7.24 9.25
N VAL A 39 15.47 -7.41 9.66
CA VAL A 39 15.10 -7.82 11.03
C VAL A 39 15.61 -9.22 11.33
N TYR A 40 15.52 -10.15 10.37
CA TYR A 40 16.01 -11.51 10.52
C TYR A 40 17.54 -11.54 10.72
N ASP A 41 18.30 -10.87 9.85
CA ASP A 41 19.75 -10.82 9.97
C ASP A 41 20.20 -10.12 11.26
N TYR A 42 19.53 -9.04 11.64
CA TYR A 42 19.73 -8.39 12.95
C TYR A 42 19.52 -9.37 14.11
N HIS A 43 18.46 -10.18 14.04
CA HIS A 43 18.13 -11.13 15.09
C HIS A 43 19.17 -12.25 15.20
N VAL A 44 19.68 -12.76 14.09
CA VAL A 44 20.67 -13.85 14.05
C VAL A 44 22.07 -13.35 14.44
N SER A 45 22.49 -12.20 13.92
CA SER A 45 23.88 -11.74 14.02
C SER A 45 24.15 -10.91 15.29
N PHE A 46 23.18 -10.14 15.79
CA PHE A 46 23.43 -9.11 16.81
C PHE A 46 22.51 -9.15 18.04
N ALA A 47 21.42 -9.94 18.02
CA ALA A 47 20.45 -9.96 19.12
C ALA A 47 21.07 -10.30 20.49
N SER A 48 22.14 -11.08 20.54
CA SER A 48 22.76 -11.50 21.81
C SER A 48 23.53 -10.38 22.52
N ARG A 49 24.03 -9.38 21.78
CA ARG A 49 25.06 -8.46 22.26
C ARG A 49 24.65 -6.99 22.23
N ASP A 50 23.58 -6.65 21.50
CA ASP A 50 23.16 -5.27 21.30
C ASP A 50 22.28 -4.68 22.40
N ARG A 51 22.35 -3.35 22.52
CA ARG A 51 21.59 -2.54 23.46
C ARG A 51 20.08 -2.68 23.21
N LYS A 52 19.30 -2.83 24.28
CA LYS A 52 17.83 -2.98 24.25
C LYS A 52 17.12 -1.89 23.43
N PHE A 53 17.67 -0.68 23.38
CA PHE A 53 17.13 0.43 22.57
C PHE A 53 17.07 0.10 21.07
N ILE A 54 18.13 -0.51 20.51
CA ILE A 54 18.18 -0.86 19.08
C ILE A 54 17.12 -1.92 18.77
N LYS A 55 16.96 -2.92 19.65
CA LYS A 55 15.90 -3.93 19.51
C LYS A 55 14.51 -3.29 19.45
N VAL A 56 14.21 -2.39 20.39
CA VAL A 56 12.91 -1.69 20.43
C VAL A 56 12.69 -0.89 19.14
N MET A 57 13.71 -0.18 18.65
CA MET A 57 13.62 0.59 17.42
C MET A 57 13.34 -0.32 16.20
N VAL A 58 14.01 -1.47 16.08
CA VAL A 58 13.79 -2.42 14.97
C VAL A 58 12.36 -2.96 14.97
N TYR A 59 11.84 -3.39 16.13
CA TYR A 59 10.45 -3.86 16.22
C TYR A 59 9.43 -2.74 16.01
N PHE A 60 9.74 -1.52 16.45
CA PHE A 60 8.87 -0.36 16.23
C PHE A 60 8.76 -0.01 14.75
N VAL A 61 9.89 0.01 14.02
CA VAL A 61 9.89 0.23 12.56
C VAL A 61 9.12 -0.86 11.84
N LEU A 62 9.27 -2.13 12.25
CA LEU A 62 8.49 -3.23 11.69
C LEU A 62 6.97 -3.05 11.87
N LEU A 63 6.54 -2.64 13.07
CA LEU A 63 5.11 -2.38 13.33
C LEU A 63 4.58 -1.19 12.54
N LEU A 64 5.37 -0.13 12.41
CA LEU A 64 5.01 1.04 11.60
C LEU A 64 4.85 0.66 10.12
N GLU A 65 5.79 -0.11 9.57
CA GLU A 65 5.73 -0.53 8.17
C GLU A 65 4.50 -1.42 7.92
N ILE A 66 4.23 -2.40 8.80
CA ILE A 66 3.01 -3.24 8.69
C ILE A 66 1.74 -2.38 8.72
N SER A 67 1.70 -1.40 9.61
CA SER A 67 0.55 -0.48 9.72
C SER A 67 0.37 0.34 8.45
N GLN A 68 1.47 0.88 7.92
CA GLN A 68 1.48 1.61 6.66
C GLN A 68 1.02 0.73 5.49
N THR A 69 1.54 -0.50 5.38
CA THR A 69 1.13 -1.45 4.35
C THR A 69 -0.37 -1.73 4.43
N ALA A 70 -0.91 -1.94 5.63
CA ALA A 70 -2.34 -2.18 5.82
C ALA A 70 -3.21 -1.00 5.35
N PHE A 71 -2.79 0.24 5.66
CA PHE A 71 -3.50 1.44 5.18
C PHE A 71 -3.44 1.56 3.65
N ILE A 72 -2.28 1.31 3.05
CA ILE A 72 -2.11 1.32 1.58
C ILE A 72 -3.00 0.25 0.96
N THR A 73 -3.02 -0.97 1.48
CA THR A 73 -3.91 -2.04 0.99
C THR A 73 -5.37 -1.61 1.03
N HIS A 74 -5.81 -1.01 2.13
CA HIS A 74 -7.19 -0.53 2.25
C HIS A 74 -7.52 0.58 1.26
N MET A 75 -6.62 1.56 1.09
CA MET A 75 -6.78 2.65 0.12
C MET A 75 -6.90 2.16 -1.32
N ILE A 76 -6.18 1.09 -1.65
CA ILE A 76 -6.11 0.53 -3.00
C ILE A 76 -7.30 -0.40 -3.28
N TYR A 77 -7.80 -1.08 -2.26
CA TYR A 77 -8.92 -2.02 -2.39
C TYR A 77 -10.23 -1.34 -2.84
N GLU A 78 -10.49 -0.10 -2.44
CA GLU A 78 -11.67 0.66 -2.86
C GLU A 78 -11.74 0.90 -4.39
N PRO A 79 -10.77 1.58 -5.03
CA PRO A 79 -10.82 1.84 -6.46
C PRO A 79 -10.60 0.58 -7.31
N LEU A 80 -9.78 -0.38 -6.87
CA LEU A 80 -9.42 -1.56 -7.67
C LEU A 80 -10.37 -2.76 -7.49
N VAL A 81 -11.10 -2.87 -6.38
CA VAL A 81 -11.98 -4.03 -6.15
C VAL A 81 -13.43 -3.61 -6.04
N LYS A 82 -13.75 -2.66 -5.16
CA LYS A 82 -15.15 -2.27 -4.90
C LYS A 82 -15.75 -1.41 -6.00
N ASN A 83 -14.98 -0.49 -6.56
CA ASN A 83 -15.43 0.46 -7.59
C ASN A 83 -14.81 0.19 -8.97
N TRP A 84 -14.51 -1.08 -9.26
CA TRP A 84 -13.95 -1.46 -10.56
C TRP A 84 -14.86 -1.02 -11.71
N GLY A 85 -14.34 -0.20 -12.62
CA GLY A 85 -15.10 0.32 -13.75
C GLY A 85 -16.09 1.43 -13.41
N ASN A 86 -16.00 2.06 -12.23
CA ASN A 86 -16.78 3.26 -11.90
C ASN A 86 -15.90 4.52 -11.94
N PRO A 87 -16.22 5.53 -12.79
CA PRO A 87 -15.46 6.77 -12.87
C PRO A 87 -15.35 7.60 -11.60
N ASN A 88 -16.32 7.47 -10.71
CA ASN A 88 -16.33 8.23 -9.45
C ASN A 88 -15.61 7.50 -8.31
N GLY A 89 -15.15 6.26 -8.54
CA GLY A 89 -14.49 5.45 -7.52
C GLY A 89 -13.02 5.78 -7.28
N VAL A 90 -12.38 6.51 -8.21
CA VAL A 90 -10.96 6.91 -8.11
C VAL A 90 -10.82 8.31 -7.50
N THR A 91 -11.87 9.13 -7.56
CA THR A 91 -11.88 10.51 -7.06
C THR A 91 -12.29 10.62 -5.59
N THR A 92 -12.83 9.54 -5.02
CA THR A 92 -13.28 9.48 -3.63
C THR A 92 -12.26 8.68 -2.81
N SER A 93 -11.56 9.36 -1.89
CA SER A 93 -10.69 8.67 -0.94
C SER A 93 -11.56 7.96 0.11
N PRO A 94 -11.27 6.71 0.49
CA PRO A 94 -12.01 5.98 1.52
C PRO A 94 -12.15 6.73 2.85
N TRP A 95 -11.20 7.63 3.13
CA TRP A 95 -11.08 8.35 4.39
C TRP A 95 -11.78 9.72 4.39
N SER A 96 -12.23 10.19 3.22
CA SER A 96 -12.98 11.43 3.07
C SER A 96 -14.35 11.10 2.48
N ALA A 97 -15.23 10.61 3.35
CA ALA A 97 -16.68 10.60 3.11
C ALA A 97 -17.26 11.98 3.43
#